data_AF-A0A2S6UT16-F1
#
_entry.id   AF-A0A2S6UT16-F1
#
_cell.length_a   1.000
_cell.length_b   1.000
_cell.length_c   1.000
_cell.angle_alpha   90.00
_cell.angle_beta   90.00
_cell.angle_gamma   90.00
#
_symmetry.space_group_name_H-M   'P 1'
#
loop_
_entity.id
_entity.type
_entity.pdbx_description
1 polymer ?
#
loop_
_entity_poly.entity_id
_entity_poly.type
_entity_poly.pdbx_seq_one_letter_code
_entity_poly.pdbx_strand_id
1 'polypeptide(L)' 'MFDASKKVALITGATGGIGKATSKLFLKCNAKVVATGRSLDRLNALFKNDKNVFS' A
#
# COMPACT_ATOMS: atom_id res chain seq x y z
N MET A 1 -2.00 -13.23 12.68
CA MET A 1 -1.84 -12.62 11.34
C MET A 1 -0.40 -12.83 10.91
N PHE A 2 -0.12 -13.01 9.62
CA PHE A 2 1.25 -13.22 9.12
C PHE A 2 2.13 -11.98 9.39
N ASP A 3 3.40 -12.19 9.75
CA ASP A 3 4.38 -11.11 9.91
C ASP A 3 5.21 -10.95 8.64
N ALA A 4 5.08 -9.78 8.00
CA ALA A 4 5.79 -9.38 6.79
C ALA A 4 6.87 -8.34 7.08
N SER A 5 7.32 -8.24 8.34
CA SER A 5 8.42 -7.37 8.74
C SER A 5 9.64 -7.54 7.83
N LYS A 6 10.28 -6.42 7.48
CA LYS A 6 11.44 -6.33 6.56
C LYS A 6 11.18 -6.79 5.12
N LYS A 7 9.93 -7.07 4.74
CA LYS A 7 9.54 -7.33 3.34
C LYS A 7 8.98 -6.06 2.68
N VAL A 8 9.04 -6.05 1.35
CA VAL A 8 8.43 -5.03 0.50
C VAL A 8 7.31 -5.68 -0.30
N ALA A 9 6.10 -5.14 -0.21
CA ALA A 9 4.93 -5.56 -0.97
C ALA A 9 4.67 -4.56 -2.10
N LEU A 10 4.84 -4.99 -3.36
CA LEU A 10 4.46 -4.22 -4.54
C LEU A 10 2.98 -4.51 -4.87
N ILE A 11 2.13 -3.49 -4.77
CA ILE A 11 0.70 -3.61 -5.04
C ILE A 11 0.37 -2.79 -6.29
N THR A 12 0.01 -3.48 -7.37
CA THR A 12 -0.51 -2.86 -8.59
C THR A 12 -2.01 -2.61 -8.47
N GLY A 13 -2.49 -1.51 -9.07
CA GLY A 13 -3.91 -1.14 -8.98
C GLY A 13 -4.33 -0.72 -7.56
N ALA A 14 -3.40 -0.18 -6.75
CA ALA A 14 -3.62 0.18 -5.35
C ALA A 14 -4.68 1.29 -5.14
N THR A 15 -5.10 1.96 -6.21
CA THR A 15 -6.20 2.95 -6.18
C THR A 15 -7.60 2.32 -6.18
N GLY A 16 -7.72 1.06 -6.59
CA GLY A 16 -8.97 0.32 -6.63
C GLY A 16 -9.34 -0.29 -5.27
N GLY A 17 -10.60 -0.70 -5.10
CA GLY A 17 -11.11 -1.19 -3.80
C GLY A 17 -10.27 -2.32 -3.21
N ILE A 18 -10.00 -3.37 -4.00
CA ILE A 18 -9.19 -4.52 -3.58
C ILE A 18 -7.74 -4.09 -3.35
N GLY A 19 -7.12 -3.39 -4.32
CA GLY A 19 -5.72 -2.95 -4.20
C GLY A 19 -5.49 -2.10 -2.94
N LYS A 20 -6.38 -1.15 -2.65
CA LYS A 20 -6.36 -0.33 -1.43
C LYS A 20 -6.46 -1.20 -0.16
N ALA A 21 -7.41 -2.14 -0.13
CA ALA A 21 -7.59 -3.02 1.02
C ALA A 21 -6.36 -3.90 1.25
N THR A 22 -5.79 -4.46 0.18
CA THR A 22 -4.57 -5.26 0.20
C THR A 22 -3.38 -4.45 0.69
N SER A 23 -3.16 -3.22 0.19
CA SER A 23 -2.12 -2.32 0.71
C SER A 23 -2.25 -2.09 2.21
N LYS A 24 -3.48 -1.81 2.69
CA LYS A 24 -3.75 -1.61 4.13
C LYS A 24 -3.52 -2.88 4.95
N LEU A 25 -3.83 -4.06 4.41
CA LEU A 25 -3.55 -5.33 5.08
C LEU A 25 -2.05 -5.56 5.24
N PHE A 26 -1.25 -5.33 4.20
CA PHE A 26 0.20 -5.50 4.27
C PHE A 26 0.88 -4.52 5.23
N LEU A 27 0.37 -3.29 5.35
CA LEU A 27 0.83 -2.35 6.38
C LEU A 27 0.58 -2.88 7.79
N LYS A 28 -0.58 -3.50 8.04
CA LYS A 28 -0.88 -4.14 9.33
C LYS A 28 0.01 -5.36 9.60
N CYS A 29 0.57 -5.97 8.56
CA CYS A 29 1.56 -7.04 8.66
C CYS A 29 3.01 -6.51 8.77
N ASN A 30 3.23 -5.23 9.04
CA ASN A 30 4.56 -4.59 9.16
C ASN A 30 5.40 -4.58 7.86
N ALA A 31 4.78 -4.78 6.69
CA ALA A 31 5.48 -4.64 5.42
C ALA A 31 5.69 -3.15 5.07
N LYS A 32 6.75 -2.88 4.31
CA LYS A 32 6.82 -1.67 3.48
C LYS A 32 5.97 -1.91 2.23
N VAL A 33 5.18 -0.94 1.81
CA VAL A 33 4.27 -1.11 0.67
C VAL A 33 4.66 -0.14 -0.44
N VAL A 34 4.84 -0.64 -1.65
CA VAL A 34 4.94 0.17 -2.87
C VAL A 34 3.60 0.08 -3.58
N ALA A 35 2.86 1.18 -3.63
CA ALA A 35 1.51 1.25 -4.19
C ALA A 35 1.56 1.89 -5.58
N THR A 36 1.11 1.18 -6.61
CA THR A 36 1.11 1.70 -7.99
C THR A 36 -0.29 1.79 -8.58
N GLY A 37 -0.47 2.72 -9.51
CA GLY A 37 -1.74 3.04 -10.13
C GLY A 37 -1.59 4.12 -11.19
N ARG A 38 -2.65 4.37 -11.96
CA ARG A 38 -2.63 5.32 -13.08
C ARG A 38 -2.63 6.80 -12.66
N SER A 39 -3.11 7.10 -11.44
CA SER A 39 -3.24 8.48 -10.94
C SER A 39 -2.46 8.61 -9.65
N LEU A 40 -1.38 9.39 -9.71
CA LEU A 40 -0.52 9.71 -8.58
C LEU A 40 -1.28 10.52 -7.52
N ASP A 41 -2.09 11.48 -7.92
CA ASP A 41 -2.90 12.29 -7.00
C ASP A 41 -3.83 11.43 -6.15
N ARG A 42 -4.48 10.43 -6.77
CA ARG A 42 -5.36 9.51 -6.06
C ARG A 42 -4.58 8.61 -5.11
N LEU A 43 -3.40 8.12 -5.49
CA LEU A 43 -2.54 7.35 -4.60
C LEU A 43 -2.13 8.19 -3.38
N ASN A 44 -1.62 9.39 -3.62
CA ASN A 44 -1.19 10.31 -2.57
C ASN A 44 -2.35 10.66 -1.63
N ALA A 45 -3.56 10.90 -2.15
CA ALA A 45 -4.74 11.14 -1.32
C ALA A 45 -5.12 9.92 -0.46
N LEU A 46 -4.98 8.70 -1.00
CA LEU A 46 -5.33 7.46 -0.29
C LEU A 46 -4.33 7.07 0.81
N PHE A 47 -3.06 7.37 0.61
CA PHE A 47 -1.96 6.91 1.47
C PHE A 47 -1.19 8.04 2.16
N LYS A 48 -1.70 9.29 2.10
CA LYS A 48 -1.07 10.50 2.66
C LYS A 48 -0.50 10.33 4.08
N ASN A 49 -1.19 9.55 4.91
CA ASN A 49 -0.86 9.38 6.32
C ASN A 49 -0.08 8.09 6.61
N ASP A 50 0.14 7.23 5.61
CA ASP A 50 0.81 5.94 5.78
C ASP A 50 2.31 6.08 5.48
N LYS A 51 3.11 6.32 6.52
CA LYS A 51 4.58 6.53 6.41
C LYS A 51 5.35 5.36 5.80
N ASN A 52 4.75 4.17 5.77
CA ASN A 52 5.34 2.95 5.21
C ASN A 52 4.82 2.63 3.79
N VAL A 53 4.12 3.57 3.14
CA VAL A 53 3.68 3.47 1.74
C VAL A 53 4.51 4.40 0.87
N PHE A 54 4.96 3.88 -0.27
CA PHE A 54 5.62 4.61 -1.34
C PHE A 54 4.69 4.59 -2.56
N SER A 55 4.31 5.75 -3.06
CA SER A 55 3.33 5.91 -4.14
C SER A 55 3.75 6.88 -5.22
#